data_AF-A0A5C8U279-F1
#
_entry.id   AF-A0A5C8U279-F1
#
_cell.length_a   1.000
_cell.length_b   1.000
_cell.length_c   1.000
_cell.angle_alpha   90.00
_cell.angle_beta   90.00
_cell.angle_gamma   90.00
#
_symmetry.space_group_name_H-M   'P 1'
#
loop_
_entity.id
_entity.type
_entity.pdbx_description
1 polymer ?
#
loop_
_entity_poly.entity_id
_entity_poly.type
_entity_poly.pdbx_seq_one_letter_code
_entity_poly.pdbx_strand_id
1 'polypeptide(L)'
;MNEELRSIPERILGLARAALTQANQHAVFMDPGSEHWPLMSVLNTAHAGELFLKAIIATEHPLLIFKDIVTLDDKNADELDIQRLLARGRTHDFEKLPQVLWATTGLRIPNPECYERLRQARNAIQHFCPPDVCDLSALSLEFIYTILDPLIACRFGIYAIEHHEDHNLSYDYVVSCLLRRELRFSIPNDFAVTEIDLNEEIGEASTDYRSWFRGALTSIGKVDLLET
;
A
#
# COMPACT_ATOMS: atom_id res chain seq x y z
N MET A 1 -15.21 18.60 -17.46
CA MET A 1 -14.57 18.36 -16.15
C MET A 1 -13.37 19.28 -16.06
N ASN A 2 -13.33 20.15 -15.04
CA ASN A 2 -12.24 21.10 -14.78
C ASN A 2 -10.88 20.36 -14.77
N GLU A 3 -9.87 20.95 -15.42
CA GLU A 3 -8.53 20.40 -15.57
C GLU A 3 -7.83 20.18 -14.22
N GLU A 4 -8.12 21.03 -13.24
CA GLU A 4 -7.60 20.87 -11.87
C GLU A 4 -8.14 19.61 -11.20
N LEU A 5 -9.41 19.26 -11.43
CA LEU A 5 -10.00 18.02 -10.94
C LEU A 5 -9.34 16.79 -11.58
N ARG A 6 -8.97 16.87 -12.87
CA ARG A 6 -8.31 15.77 -13.57
C ARG A 6 -6.95 15.42 -12.98
N SER A 7 -6.27 16.37 -12.34
CA SER A 7 -4.96 16.15 -11.71
C SER A 7 -5.02 15.52 -10.31
N ILE A 8 -6.21 15.46 -9.69
CA ILE A 8 -6.37 14.94 -8.32
C ILE A 8 -5.86 13.50 -8.17
N PRO A 9 -6.22 12.53 -9.05
CA PRO A 9 -5.80 11.14 -8.87
C PRO A 9 -4.27 11.00 -8.86
N GLU A 10 -3.58 11.69 -9.77
CA GLU A 10 -2.12 11.66 -9.87
C GLU A 10 -1.44 12.32 -8.66
N ARG A 11 -1.97 13.45 -8.17
CA ARG A 11 -1.46 14.10 -6.95
C ARG A 11 -1.60 13.21 -5.72
N ILE A 12 -2.75 12.56 -5.56
CA ILE A 12 -2.98 11.61 -4.46
C ILE A 12 -2.02 10.42 -4.61
N LEU A 13 -1.85 9.91 -5.83
CA LEU A 13 -0.94 8.79 -6.11
C LEU A 13 0.51 9.12 -5.74
N GLY A 14 1.00 10.33 -6.07
CA GLY A 14 2.34 10.77 -5.68
C GLY A 14 2.56 10.74 -4.17
N LEU A 15 1.60 11.25 -3.39
CA LEU A 15 1.66 11.20 -1.93
C LEU A 15 1.53 9.76 -1.39
N ALA A 16 0.69 8.93 -2.02
CA ALA A 16 0.51 7.53 -1.64
C ALA A 16 1.82 6.74 -1.76
N ARG A 17 2.59 6.98 -2.82
CA ARG A 17 3.91 6.35 -3.04
C ARG A 17 4.92 6.77 -1.97
N ALA A 18 4.95 8.05 -1.59
CA ALA A 18 5.81 8.52 -0.50
C ALA A 18 5.42 7.87 0.84
N ALA A 19 4.12 7.79 1.15
CA ALA A 19 3.63 7.12 2.36
C ALA A 19 3.96 5.62 2.37
N LEU A 20 3.84 4.94 1.21
CA LEU A 20 4.23 3.53 1.07
C LEU A 20 5.71 3.32 1.32
N THR A 21 6.56 4.20 0.78
CA THR A 21 8.00 4.15 0.94
C THR A 21 8.38 4.15 2.43
N GLN A 22 7.79 5.06 3.21
CA GLN A 22 8.00 5.12 4.66
C GLN A 22 7.38 3.91 5.39
N ALA A 23 6.21 3.45 4.94
CA ALA A 23 5.54 2.30 5.54
C ALA A 23 6.39 1.03 5.42
N ASN A 24 6.92 0.76 4.22
CA ASN A 24 7.78 -0.38 3.94
C ASN A 24 9.11 -0.25 4.69
N GLN A 25 9.72 0.95 4.68
CA GLN A 25 10.96 1.22 5.41
C GLN A 25 10.82 0.86 6.89
N HIS A 26 9.82 1.42 7.58
CA HIS A 26 9.62 1.17 9.00
C HIS A 26 9.15 -0.25 9.34
N ALA A 27 8.54 -0.96 8.38
CA ALA A 27 8.09 -2.33 8.57
C ALA A 27 9.21 -3.36 8.37
N VAL A 28 10.18 -3.06 7.50
CA VAL A 28 11.28 -3.97 7.14
C VAL A 28 12.51 -3.72 8.00
N PHE A 29 12.93 -2.47 8.14
CA PHE A 29 14.21 -2.12 8.75
C PHE A 29 14.04 -1.85 10.24
N MET A 30 15.00 -2.30 11.05
CA MET A 30 15.05 -2.02 12.47
C MET A 30 16.44 -1.49 12.82
N ASP A 31 16.49 -0.26 13.34
CA ASP A 31 17.73 0.36 13.81
C ASP A 31 17.69 0.61 15.32
N PRO A 32 18.82 0.48 16.03
CA PRO A 32 18.92 0.93 17.42
C PRO A 32 18.53 2.41 17.55
N GLY A 33 17.58 2.71 18.44
CA GLY A 33 17.01 4.06 18.62
C GLY A 33 15.74 4.34 17.80
N SER A 34 15.22 3.33 17.10
CA SER A 34 13.98 3.41 16.33
C SER A 34 12.82 2.65 16.98
N GLU A 35 12.64 2.76 18.31
CA GLU A 35 11.67 1.95 19.05
C GLU A 35 10.21 2.19 18.62
N HIS A 36 9.93 3.35 18.01
CA HIS A 36 8.60 3.73 17.53
C HIS A 36 8.32 3.37 16.07
N TRP A 37 9.30 2.84 15.32
CA TRP A 37 9.09 2.50 13.91
C TRP A 37 7.99 1.47 13.67
N PRO A 38 7.82 0.40 14.47
CA PRO A 38 6.68 -0.51 14.30
C PRO A 38 5.31 0.18 14.49
N LEU A 39 5.23 1.22 15.33
CA LEU A 39 4.01 2.01 15.46
C LEU A 39 3.79 2.87 14.21
N MET A 40 4.86 3.54 13.77
CA MET A 40 4.84 4.38 12.58
C MET A 40 4.58 3.58 11.31
N SER A 41 5.02 2.33 11.21
CA SER A 41 4.77 1.47 10.06
C SER A 41 3.27 1.23 9.90
N VAL A 42 2.53 1.00 10.99
CA VAL A 42 1.06 0.85 10.95
C VAL A 42 0.38 2.14 10.53
N LEU A 43 0.79 3.27 11.08
CA LEU A 43 0.22 4.58 10.74
C LEU A 43 0.47 4.94 9.27
N ASN A 44 1.71 4.76 8.80
CA ASN A 44 2.10 5.02 7.42
C ASN A 44 1.43 4.04 6.46
N THR A 45 1.30 2.76 6.83
CA THR A 45 0.58 1.76 6.04
C THR A 45 -0.90 2.11 5.88
N ALA A 46 -1.56 2.52 6.97
CA ALA A 46 -2.94 2.95 6.92
C ALA A 46 -3.09 4.22 6.07
N HIS A 47 -2.17 5.17 6.19
CA HIS A 47 -2.16 6.39 5.37
C HIS A 47 -1.95 6.09 3.89
N ALA A 48 -0.96 5.26 3.54
CA ALA A 48 -0.71 4.81 2.18
C ALA A 48 -1.94 4.10 1.60
N GLY A 49 -2.54 3.18 2.37
CA GLY A 49 -3.76 2.50 1.95
C GLY A 49 -4.95 3.44 1.75
N GLU A 50 -5.13 4.42 2.63
CA GLU A 50 -6.16 5.43 2.46
C GLU A 50 -5.99 6.20 1.14
N LEU A 51 -4.76 6.63 0.85
CA LEU A 51 -4.45 7.41 -0.34
C LEU A 51 -4.53 6.57 -1.62
N PHE A 52 -3.99 5.35 -1.66
CA PHE A 52 -4.08 4.51 -2.85
C PHE A 52 -5.53 4.15 -3.19
N LEU A 53 -6.34 3.79 -2.19
CA LEU A 53 -7.76 3.50 -2.43
C LEU A 53 -8.47 4.74 -2.96
N LYS A 54 -8.18 5.93 -2.42
CA LYS A 54 -8.70 7.19 -2.96
C LYS A 54 -8.20 7.48 -4.36
N ALA A 55 -6.94 7.21 -4.68
CA ALA A 55 -6.38 7.39 -6.02
C ALA A 55 -7.11 6.49 -7.02
N ILE A 56 -7.34 5.21 -6.70
CA ILE A 56 -8.09 4.26 -7.53
C ILE A 56 -9.55 4.71 -7.71
N ILE A 57 -10.21 5.18 -6.65
CA ILE A 57 -11.59 5.71 -6.77
C ILE A 57 -11.60 6.96 -7.66
N ALA A 58 -10.61 7.84 -7.51
CA ALA A 58 -10.51 9.09 -8.24
C ALA A 58 -10.22 8.88 -9.73
N THR A 59 -9.64 7.75 -10.15
CA THR A 59 -9.49 7.43 -11.59
C THR A 59 -10.83 7.18 -12.27
N GLU A 60 -11.86 6.72 -11.55
CA GLU A 60 -13.22 6.62 -12.09
C GLU A 60 -13.83 8.02 -12.21
N HIS A 61 -13.80 8.79 -11.13
CA HIS A 61 -14.15 10.21 -11.15
C HIS A 61 -13.61 10.93 -9.89
N PRO A 62 -12.89 12.07 -10.00
CA PRO A 62 -12.23 12.73 -8.86
C PRO A 62 -13.17 13.11 -7.72
N LEU A 63 -14.43 13.42 -8.03
CA LEU A 63 -15.42 13.82 -7.03
C LEU A 63 -15.94 12.66 -6.14
N LEU A 64 -15.70 11.40 -6.53
CA LEU A 64 -16.17 10.22 -5.78
C LEU A 64 -15.40 9.98 -4.47
N ILE A 65 -14.30 10.68 -4.24
CA ILE A 65 -13.57 10.59 -2.97
C ILE A 65 -14.22 11.42 -1.86
N PHE A 66 -15.19 12.29 -2.18
CA PHE A 66 -15.85 13.20 -1.25
C PHE A 66 -17.17 12.62 -0.73
N LYS A 67 -17.40 12.73 0.59
CA LYS A 67 -18.61 12.22 1.26
C LYS A 67 -19.87 13.04 0.97
N ASP A 68 -19.74 14.36 1.01
CA ASP A 68 -20.88 15.29 1.10
C ASP A 68 -20.82 16.35 0.00
N ILE A 69 -20.65 15.93 -1.26
CA ILE A 69 -20.45 16.89 -2.35
C ILE A 69 -21.61 17.86 -2.55
N VAL A 70 -22.83 17.44 -2.22
CA VAL A 70 -24.03 18.27 -2.31
C VAL A 70 -23.96 19.47 -1.35
N THR A 71 -23.18 19.38 -0.27
CA THR A 71 -22.97 20.51 0.66
C THR A 71 -22.01 21.58 0.12
N LEU A 72 -21.34 21.28 -1.00
CA LEU A 72 -20.43 22.20 -1.70
C LEU A 72 -21.14 22.97 -2.83
N ASP A 73 -22.42 22.65 -3.08
CA ASP A 73 -23.24 23.35 -4.05
C ASP A 73 -23.47 24.81 -3.62
N ASP A 74 -23.21 25.73 -4.54
CA ASP A 74 -23.57 27.13 -4.41
C ASP A 74 -24.49 27.47 -5.57
N LYS A 75 -25.75 27.73 -5.23
CA LYS A 75 -26.81 28.02 -6.19
C LYS A 75 -26.54 29.24 -7.08
N ASN A 76 -25.50 30.02 -6.77
CA ASN A 76 -25.09 31.20 -7.54
C ASN A 76 -23.82 30.98 -8.38
N ALA A 77 -23.23 29.80 -8.38
CA ALA A 77 -22.04 29.47 -9.17
C ALA A 77 -22.36 28.42 -10.24
N ASP A 78 -21.96 28.70 -11.48
CA ASP A 78 -22.22 27.79 -12.62
C ASP A 78 -21.29 26.56 -12.62
N GLU A 79 -20.16 26.62 -11.91
CA GLU A 79 -19.18 25.53 -11.81
C GLU A 79 -18.67 25.30 -10.38
N LEU A 80 -18.26 24.06 -10.09
CA LEU A 80 -17.66 23.68 -8.82
C LEU A 80 -16.22 24.20 -8.74
N ASP A 81 -15.97 25.13 -7.82
CA ASP A 81 -14.67 25.74 -7.56
C ASP A 81 -13.74 24.82 -6.75
N ILE A 82 -12.53 24.56 -7.27
CA ILE A 82 -11.50 23.76 -6.59
C ILE A 82 -11.12 24.35 -5.23
N GLN A 83 -11.11 25.68 -5.07
CA GLN A 83 -10.73 26.34 -3.83
C GLN A 83 -11.74 26.04 -2.72
N ARG A 84 -13.01 25.86 -3.09
CA ARG A 84 -14.05 25.42 -2.15
C ARG A 84 -13.92 23.94 -1.79
N LEU A 85 -13.56 23.10 -2.75
CA LEU A 85 -13.23 21.69 -2.48
C LEU A 85 -12.04 21.58 -1.52
N LEU A 86 -10.99 22.39 -1.71
CA LEU A 86 -9.84 22.43 -0.82
C LEU A 86 -10.20 22.97 0.58
N ALA A 87 -11.05 23.99 0.66
CA ALA A 87 -11.40 24.63 1.94
C ALA A 87 -12.44 23.84 2.76
N ARG A 88 -13.36 23.12 2.10
CA ARG A 88 -14.54 22.51 2.76
C ARG A 88 -14.74 21.03 2.42
N GLY A 89 -14.00 20.49 1.46
CA GLY A 89 -14.15 19.11 1.02
C GLY A 89 -13.83 18.15 2.16
N ARG A 90 -14.74 17.22 2.40
CA ARG A 90 -14.54 16.10 3.33
C ARG A 90 -14.51 14.80 2.55
N THR A 91 -13.38 14.10 2.63
CA THR A 91 -13.20 12.83 1.92
C THR A 91 -13.65 11.63 2.75
N HIS A 92 -13.89 10.49 2.10
CA HIS A 92 -14.19 9.22 2.77
C HIS A 92 -13.11 8.84 3.80
N ASP A 93 -13.53 8.38 4.98
CA ASP A 93 -12.59 7.88 6.00
C ASP A 93 -12.11 6.49 5.63
N PHE A 94 -10.95 6.10 6.15
CA PHE A 94 -10.35 4.78 5.96
C PHE A 94 -11.34 3.62 6.12
N GLU A 95 -12.22 3.64 7.13
CA GLU A 95 -13.21 2.57 7.34
C GLU A 95 -14.21 2.41 6.18
N LYS A 96 -14.58 3.51 5.50
CA LYS A 96 -15.59 3.49 4.43
C LYS A 96 -15.01 3.17 3.06
N LEU A 97 -13.70 3.32 2.88
CA LEU A 97 -13.05 3.14 1.57
C LEU A 97 -13.28 1.77 0.93
N PRO A 98 -13.29 0.63 1.64
CA PRO A 98 -13.59 -0.66 1.02
C PRO A 98 -14.96 -0.70 0.33
N GLN A 99 -15.97 -0.06 0.93
CA GLN A 99 -17.33 -0.01 0.38
C GLN A 99 -17.40 0.95 -0.81
N VAL A 100 -16.77 2.12 -0.71
CA VAL A 100 -16.73 3.10 -1.79
C VAL A 100 -15.95 2.56 -2.99
N LEU A 101 -14.79 1.94 -2.76
CA LEU A 101 -13.98 1.27 -3.79
C LEU A 101 -14.85 0.30 -4.58
N TRP A 102 -15.56 -0.59 -3.90
CA TRP A 102 -16.43 -1.54 -4.57
C TRP A 102 -17.57 -0.89 -5.34
N ALA A 103 -18.27 0.07 -4.72
CA ALA A 103 -19.43 0.70 -5.34
C ALA A 103 -19.06 1.50 -6.61
N THR A 104 -17.83 2.01 -6.67
CA THR A 104 -17.36 2.87 -7.76
C THR A 104 -16.56 2.13 -8.83
N THR A 105 -15.78 1.12 -8.45
CA THR A 105 -14.84 0.43 -9.36
C THR A 105 -15.16 -1.05 -9.56
N GLY A 106 -16.07 -1.63 -8.76
CA GLY A 106 -16.33 -3.06 -8.69
C GLY A 106 -15.26 -3.88 -7.95
N LEU A 107 -14.13 -3.29 -7.55
CA LEU A 107 -13.05 -3.99 -6.87
C LEU A 107 -13.37 -4.29 -5.40
N ARG A 108 -12.88 -5.43 -4.91
CA ARG A 108 -12.91 -5.81 -3.49
C ARG A 108 -11.52 -5.70 -2.88
N ILE A 109 -11.47 -5.43 -1.58
CA ILE A 109 -10.24 -5.56 -0.81
C ILE A 109 -9.85 -7.05 -0.77
N PRO A 110 -8.63 -7.44 -1.21
CA PRO A 110 -8.26 -8.84 -1.34
C PRO A 110 -8.18 -9.59 0.00
N ASN A 111 -7.74 -8.92 1.07
CA ASN A 111 -7.65 -9.49 2.42
C ASN A 111 -8.43 -8.62 3.45
N PRO A 112 -9.76 -8.77 3.53
CA PRO A 112 -10.60 -7.96 4.42
C PRO A 112 -10.27 -8.12 5.91
N GLU A 113 -9.79 -9.30 6.32
CA GLU A 113 -9.42 -9.56 7.72
C GLU A 113 -8.20 -8.74 8.13
N CYS A 114 -7.14 -8.74 7.31
CA CYS A 114 -5.96 -7.92 7.54
C CYS A 114 -6.33 -6.42 7.55
N TYR A 115 -7.23 -6.00 6.66
CA TYR A 115 -7.72 -4.61 6.63
C TYR A 115 -8.33 -4.19 7.97
N GLU A 116 -9.17 -5.04 8.55
CA GLU A 116 -9.83 -4.77 9.82
C GLU A 116 -8.84 -4.77 10.99
N ARG A 117 -7.89 -5.71 11.02
CA ARG A 117 -6.80 -5.72 12.02
C ARG A 117 -5.97 -4.44 11.95
N LEU A 118 -5.56 -4.00 10.76
CA LEU A 118 -4.81 -2.75 10.60
C LEU A 118 -5.65 -1.53 11.02
N ARG A 119 -6.94 -1.48 10.67
CA ARG A 119 -7.85 -0.40 11.09
C ARG A 119 -7.91 -0.28 12.61
N GLN A 120 -8.07 -1.40 13.31
CA GLN A 120 -8.12 -1.44 14.77
C GLN A 120 -6.78 -1.02 15.39
N ALA A 121 -5.65 -1.54 14.89
CA ALA A 121 -4.32 -1.20 15.35
C ALA A 121 -4.02 0.30 15.16
N ARG A 122 -4.32 0.86 13.98
CA ARG A 122 -4.19 2.30 13.70
C ARG A 122 -4.99 3.12 14.70
N ASN A 123 -6.27 2.78 14.92
CA ASN A 123 -7.12 3.51 15.85
C ASN A 123 -6.59 3.45 17.30
N ALA A 124 -6.10 2.28 17.73
CA ALA A 124 -5.47 2.10 19.04
C ALA A 124 -4.23 2.99 19.21
N ILE A 125 -3.31 2.95 18.24
CA ILE A 125 -2.05 3.70 18.26
C ILE A 125 -2.32 5.22 18.22
N GLN A 126 -3.26 5.69 17.40
CA GLN A 126 -3.52 7.13 17.24
C GLN A 126 -4.19 7.79 18.45
N HIS A 127 -5.03 7.05 19.19
CA HIS A 127 -5.94 7.65 20.16
C HIS A 127 -5.82 7.12 21.58
N PHE A 128 -5.17 5.97 21.77
CA PHE A 128 -5.15 5.28 23.06
C PHE A 128 -3.72 4.88 23.44
N CYS A 129 -3.37 3.62 23.21
CA CYS A 129 -2.11 3.01 23.57
C CYS A 129 -1.76 1.97 22.50
N PRO A 130 -0.48 1.75 22.19
CA PRO A 130 -0.06 0.64 21.35
C PRO A 130 -0.61 -0.70 21.85
N PRO A 131 -1.01 -1.62 20.96
CA PRO A 131 -1.41 -2.97 21.37
C PRO A 131 -0.19 -3.78 21.83
N ASP A 132 -0.27 -4.42 23.00
CA ASP A 132 0.86 -5.09 23.65
C ASP A 132 1.29 -6.42 23.01
N VAL A 133 0.48 -7.01 22.11
CA VAL A 133 0.62 -8.43 21.69
C VAL A 133 0.66 -8.61 20.16
N CYS A 134 1.02 -7.58 19.39
CA CYS A 134 1.02 -7.67 17.93
C CYS A 134 2.40 -7.32 17.36
N ASP A 135 2.96 -8.19 16.49
CA ASP A 135 4.06 -7.79 15.60
C ASP A 135 3.49 -6.80 14.57
N LEU A 136 3.61 -5.51 14.89
CA LEU A 136 3.05 -4.42 14.10
C LEU A 136 3.76 -4.26 12.75
N SER A 137 5.04 -4.58 12.69
CA SER A 137 5.80 -4.64 11.44
C SER A 137 5.26 -5.74 10.55
N ALA A 138 5.00 -6.94 11.09
CA ALA A 138 4.35 -8.02 10.34
C ALA A 138 2.96 -7.63 9.81
N LEU A 139 2.13 -7.02 10.66
CA LEU A 139 0.79 -6.56 10.26
C LEU A 139 0.87 -5.53 9.12
N SER A 140 1.86 -4.64 9.18
CA SER A 140 2.10 -3.65 8.13
C SER A 140 2.51 -4.31 6.81
N LEU A 141 3.46 -5.25 6.84
CA LEU A 141 3.88 -6.00 5.65
C LEU A 141 2.74 -6.84 5.07
N GLU A 142 1.98 -7.54 5.92
CA GLU A 142 0.83 -8.31 5.47
C GLU A 142 -0.17 -7.41 4.73
N PHE A 143 -0.47 -6.23 5.27
CA PHE A 143 -1.37 -5.29 4.62
C PHE A 143 -0.80 -4.76 3.30
N ILE A 144 0.48 -4.37 3.28
CA ILE A 144 1.15 -3.88 2.07
C ILE A 144 1.06 -4.93 0.97
N TYR A 145 1.46 -6.18 1.24
CA TYR A 145 1.65 -7.18 0.19
C TYR A 145 0.41 -8.03 -0.11
N THR A 146 -0.55 -8.14 0.80
CA THR A 146 -1.80 -8.86 0.53
C THR A 146 -2.95 -7.95 0.06
N ILE A 147 -2.83 -6.63 0.22
CA ILE A 147 -3.87 -5.66 -0.17
C ILE A 147 -3.33 -4.63 -1.14
N LEU A 148 -2.31 -3.84 -0.75
CA LEU A 148 -1.89 -2.70 -1.56
C LEU A 148 -1.18 -3.14 -2.83
N ASP A 149 -0.15 -3.97 -2.71
CA ASP A 149 0.67 -4.46 -3.81
C ASP A 149 -0.17 -5.02 -4.99
N PRO A 150 -1.09 -5.99 -4.80
CA PRO A 150 -1.89 -6.48 -5.92
C PRO A 150 -2.83 -5.42 -6.51
N LEU A 151 -3.34 -4.47 -5.71
CA LEU A 151 -4.20 -3.39 -6.19
C LEU A 151 -3.40 -2.36 -7.02
N ILE A 152 -2.23 -1.94 -6.55
CA ILE A 152 -1.42 -0.91 -7.19
C ILE A 152 -0.65 -1.46 -8.39
N ALA A 153 -0.22 -2.72 -8.37
CA ALA A 153 0.37 -3.39 -9.53
C ALA A 153 -0.67 -3.47 -10.66
N CYS A 154 -1.89 -3.90 -10.35
CA CYS A 154 -2.98 -4.02 -11.32
C CYS A 154 -3.44 -2.66 -11.87
N ARG A 155 -3.52 -1.62 -11.04
CA ARG A 155 -4.08 -0.31 -11.43
C ARG A 155 -3.07 0.69 -11.95
N PHE A 156 -1.84 0.64 -11.48
CA PHE A 156 -0.83 1.66 -11.76
C PHE A 156 0.49 1.07 -12.28
N GLY A 157 0.65 -0.26 -12.33
CA GLY A 157 1.92 -0.89 -12.69
C GLY A 157 3.04 -0.59 -11.68
N ILE A 158 2.67 -0.35 -10.42
CA ILE A 158 3.60 -0.06 -9.33
C ILE A 158 3.86 -1.34 -8.54
N TYR A 159 5.10 -1.60 -8.16
CA TYR A 159 5.48 -2.76 -7.36
C TYR A 159 5.87 -2.31 -5.95
N ALA A 160 5.27 -2.86 -4.90
CA ALA A 160 5.50 -2.37 -3.54
C ALA A 160 6.94 -2.57 -3.07
N ILE A 161 7.63 -3.60 -3.56
CA ILE A 161 9.02 -3.89 -3.20
C ILE A 161 10.00 -2.78 -3.60
N GLU A 162 9.67 -1.98 -4.62
CA GLU A 162 10.51 -0.87 -5.11
C GLU A 162 10.39 0.40 -4.26
N HIS A 163 9.52 0.38 -3.23
CA HIS A 163 9.22 1.53 -2.40
C HIS A 163 9.83 1.39 -1.01
N HIS A 164 11.07 1.87 -0.85
CA HIS A 164 11.79 2.05 0.42
C HIS A 164 12.73 3.27 0.34
N GLU A 165 13.22 3.77 1.49
CA GLU A 165 13.88 5.10 1.52
C GLU A 165 15.27 5.09 0.88
N ASP A 166 16.00 3.99 0.95
CA ASP A 166 17.33 3.93 0.34
C ASP A 166 17.25 3.54 -1.15
N HIS A 167 17.28 4.53 -2.02
CA HIS A 167 17.19 4.33 -3.47
C HIS A 167 18.53 3.88 -4.09
N ASN A 168 19.61 3.88 -3.31
CA ASN A 168 20.93 3.40 -3.76
C ASN A 168 21.15 1.92 -3.43
N LEU A 169 20.37 1.37 -2.50
CA LEU A 169 20.36 -0.05 -2.17
C LEU A 169 19.32 -0.78 -3.03
N SER A 170 19.64 -2.02 -3.40
CA SER A 170 18.66 -2.93 -3.98
C SER A 170 17.54 -3.22 -2.96
N TYR A 171 16.38 -3.67 -3.42
CA TYR A 171 15.28 -4.16 -2.57
C TYR A 171 15.56 -5.53 -1.94
N ASP A 172 16.82 -5.98 -1.92
CA ASP A 172 17.26 -7.30 -1.46
C ASP A 172 16.77 -7.61 -0.05
N TYR A 173 16.94 -6.67 0.89
CA TYR A 173 16.52 -6.88 2.28
C TYR A 173 14.99 -6.89 2.44
N VAL A 174 14.28 -6.08 1.64
CA VAL A 174 12.82 -6.13 1.58
C VAL A 174 12.38 -7.51 1.11
N VAL A 175 12.94 -8.00 0.00
CA VAL A 175 12.65 -9.32 -0.57
C VAL A 175 12.95 -10.43 0.44
N SER A 176 14.14 -10.45 1.06
CA SER A 176 14.48 -11.43 2.10
C SER A 176 13.43 -11.47 3.22
N CYS A 177 12.99 -10.32 3.72
CA CYS A 177 11.96 -10.24 4.76
C CYS A 177 10.62 -10.86 4.29
N LEU A 178 10.22 -10.64 3.04
CA LEU A 178 8.99 -11.21 2.49
C LEU A 178 9.07 -12.72 2.30
N LEU A 179 10.21 -13.21 1.81
CA LEU A 179 10.44 -14.64 1.58
C LEU A 179 10.38 -15.42 2.90
N ARG A 180 11.09 -14.95 3.94
CA ARG A 180 11.06 -15.56 5.28
C ARG A 180 9.69 -15.54 5.95
N ARG A 181 8.84 -14.58 5.57
CA ARG A 181 7.47 -14.43 6.09
C ARG A 181 6.40 -15.08 5.19
N GLU A 182 6.81 -15.72 4.10
CA GLU A 182 5.92 -16.30 3.09
C GLU A 182 4.88 -15.31 2.52
N LEU A 183 5.25 -14.03 2.41
CA LEU A 183 4.39 -13.01 1.84
C LEU A 183 4.56 -12.99 0.32
N ARG A 184 3.46 -13.15 -0.41
CA ARG A 184 3.46 -13.05 -1.87
C ARG A 184 3.52 -11.58 -2.27
N PHE A 185 4.27 -11.28 -3.31
CA PHE A 185 4.42 -9.93 -3.84
C PHE A 185 4.45 -9.95 -5.36
N SER A 186 4.09 -8.82 -5.96
CA SER A 186 4.16 -8.56 -7.39
C SER A 186 5.61 -8.38 -7.79
N ILE A 187 6.05 -9.12 -8.81
CA ILE A 187 7.45 -9.15 -9.23
C ILE A 187 7.59 -8.32 -10.52
N PRO A 188 8.47 -7.30 -10.56
CA PRO A 188 8.74 -6.53 -11.77
C PRO A 188 9.51 -7.38 -12.80
N ASN A 189 9.42 -7.01 -14.09
CA ASN A 189 10.04 -7.80 -15.17
C ASN A 189 11.58 -7.76 -15.12
N ASP A 190 12.15 -6.69 -14.60
CA ASP A 190 13.59 -6.48 -14.40
C ASP A 190 14.05 -6.93 -13.00
N PHE A 191 13.28 -7.80 -12.35
CA PHE A 191 13.60 -8.32 -11.02
C PHE A 191 15.02 -8.91 -10.95
N ALA A 192 15.76 -8.44 -9.95
CA ALA A 192 17.13 -8.84 -9.68
C ALA A 192 17.43 -8.63 -8.19
N VAL A 193 18.22 -9.52 -7.62
CA VAL A 193 18.78 -9.36 -6.27
C VAL A 193 20.30 -9.53 -6.32
N THR A 194 21.01 -8.86 -5.41
CA THR A 194 22.48 -8.76 -5.47
C THR A 194 23.19 -9.28 -4.23
N GLU A 195 22.59 -9.13 -3.06
CA GLU A 195 23.21 -9.41 -1.75
C GLU A 195 22.66 -10.67 -1.08
N ILE A 196 21.52 -11.18 -1.55
CA ILE A 196 20.83 -12.33 -0.95
C ILE A 196 20.82 -13.55 -1.87
N ASP A 197 20.91 -14.73 -1.28
CA ASP A 197 20.68 -16.01 -1.95
C ASP A 197 19.19 -16.39 -1.80
N LEU A 198 18.45 -16.33 -2.90
CA LEU A 198 17.01 -16.61 -2.89
C LEU A 198 16.70 -18.06 -2.47
N ASN A 199 17.57 -19.03 -2.76
CA ASN A 199 17.36 -20.41 -2.34
C ASN A 199 17.52 -20.59 -0.83
N GLU A 200 18.51 -19.92 -0.24
CA GLU A 200 18.71 -19.91 1.21
C GLU A 200 17.52 -19.25 1.90
N GLU A 201 17.09 -18.07 1.42
CA GLU A 201 16.00 -17.28 2.00
C GLU A 201 14.65 -18.00 1.99
N ILE A 202 14.35 -18.80 0.97
CA ILE A 202 13.13 -19.62 0.90
C ILE A 202 13.30 -21.03 1.48
N GLY A 203 14.46 -21.38 2.01
CA GLY A 203 14.81 -22.75 2.41
C GLY A 203 13.84 -23.34 3.44
N GLU A 204 13.44 -22.52 4.42
CA GLU A 204 12.51 -22.90 5.50
C GLU A 204 11.03 -22.68 5.14
N ALA A 205 10.75 -22.05 4.00
CA ALA A 205 9.38 -21.74 3.59
C ALA A 205 8.59 -23.00 3.19
N SER A 206 7.27 -22.90 3.30
CA SER A 206 6.34 -23.95 2.91
C SER A 206 6.52 -24.38 1.45
N THR A 207 6.18 -25.64 1.16
CA THR A 207 6.25 -26.19 -0.20
C THR A 207 5.35 -25.40 -1.16
N ASP A 208 4.18 -24.96 -0.68
CA ASP A 208 3.23 -24.18 -1.47
C ASP A 208 3.79 -22.80 -1.82
N TYR A 209 4.44 -22.13 -0.86
CA TYR A 209 5.07 -20.83 -1.11
C TYR A 209 6.24 -20.94 -2.10
N ARG A 210 7.13 -21.93 -1.91
CA ARG A 210 8.25 -22.18 -2.83
C ARG A 210 7.77 -22.48 -4.25
N SER A 211 6.69 -23.25 -4.39
CA SER A 211 6.07 -23.54 -5.68
C SER A 211 5.54 -22.27 -6.35
N TRP A 212 4.84 -21.42 -5.58
CA TRP A 212 4.38 -20.12 -6.07
C TRP A 212 5.55 -19.24 -6.51
N PHE A 213 6.59 -19.09 -5.69
CA PHE A 213 7.71 -18.19 -5.97
C PHE A 213 8.48 -18.61 -7.22
N ARG A 214 8.76 -19.91 -7.37
CA ARG A 214 9.36 -20.46 -8.60
C ARG A 214 8.48 -20.19 -9.82
N GLY A 215 7.16 -20.36 -9.69
CA GLY A 215 6.21 -20.04 -10.77
C GLY A 215 6.24 -18.57 -11.15
N ALA A 216 6.30 -17.68 -10.16
CA ALA A 216 6.38 -16.23 -10.36
C ALA A 216 7.68 -15.84 -11.09
N LEU A 217 8.83 -16.36 -10.67
CA LEU A 217 10.11 -16.13 -11.36
C LEU A 217 10.13 -16.72 -12.78
N THR A 218 9.52 -17.90 -12.98
CA THR A 218 9.38 -18.49 -14.31
C THR A 218 8.57 -17.58 -15.25
N SER A 219 7.52 -16.93 -14.73
CA SER A 219 6.65 -16.06 -15.52
C SER A 219 7.35 -14.81 -16.08
N ILE A 220 8.44 -14.38 -15.43
CA ILE A 220 9.28 -13.25 -15.86
C ILE A 220 10.62 -13.70 -16.46
N GLY A 221 10.84 -15.01 -16.62
CA GLY A 221 12.08 -15.56 -17.18
C GLY A 221 13.31 -15.42 -16.28
N LYS A 222 13.13 -15.43 -14.95
CA LYS A 222 14.17 -15.24 -13.92
C LYS A 222 14.33 -16.45 -12.99
N VAL A 223 14.02 -17.66 -13.48
CA VAL A 223 14.12 -18.89 -12.67
C VAL A 223 15.56 -19.25 -12.31
N ASP A 224 16.52 -18.76 -13.10
CA ASP A 224 17.97 -18.89 -12.89
C ASP A 224 18.44 -18.26 -11.58
N LEU A 225 17.71 -17.28 -11.03
CA LEU A 225 17.98 -16.71 -9.70
C LEU A 225 17.80 -17.72 -8.55
N LEU A 226 17.20 -18.89 -8.80
CA LEU A 226 17.09 -20.01 -7.88
C LEU A 226 18.10 -21.13 -8.19
N GLU A 227 19.10 -20.91 -9.04
CA GLU A 227 20.12 -21.93 -9.38
C GLU A 227 21.53 -21.54 -8.90
N THR A 228 21.71 -20.30 -8.48
CA THR A 228 22.87 -19.81 -7.71
C THR A 228 22.79 -20.23 -6.25
#